data_AF-A0AAW9C438-F1
#
_entry.id   AF-A0AAW9C438-F1
#
_cell.length_a   1.000
_cell.length_b   1.000
_cell.length_c   1.000
_cell.angle_alpha   90.00
_cell.angle_beta   90.00
_cell.angle_gamma   90.00
#
_symmetry.space_group_name_H-M   'P 1'
#
loop_
_entity.id
_entity.type
_entity.pdbx_description
1 polymer ?
#
loop_
_entity_poly.entity_id
_entity_poly.type
_entity_poly.pdbx_seq_one_letter_code
_entity_poly.pdbx_strand_id
1 'polypeptide(L)'
;MTVTEMFIPKAYLLNQTYKKHRSDLSQRIANERALISGDLVRLLRDPKKHKRGVVSAFFSREKFPILGNEGAEEELEKIMKLFRDSGYQVSLEKSDDGFSLDLDWTEAGIS
;
A
#
# COMPACT_ATOMS: atom_id res chain seq x y z
N MET A 1 2.01 -36.14 -37.15
CA MET A 1 1.71 -35.82 -35.74
C MET A 1 3.03 -35.45 -35.08
N THR A 2 3.31 -34.17 -34.88
CA THR A 2 4.51 -33.71 -34.17
C THR A 2 4.21 -33.71 -32.67
N VAL A 3 4.90 -34.58 -31.93
CA VAL A 3 4.88 -34.56 -30.47
C VAL A 3 5.57 -33.27 -30.03
N THR A 4 4.83 -32.36 -29.42
CA THR A 4 5.41 -31.20 -28.73
C THR A 4 6.21 -31.75 -27.55
N GLU A 5 7.54 -31.82 -27.69
CA GLU A 5 8.42 -32.09 -26.55
C GLU A 5 8.16 -31.04 -25.48
N MET A 6 7.74 -31.49 -24.30
CA MET A 6 7.52 -30.61 -23.16
C MET A 6 8.88 -30.23 -22.58
N PHE A 7 9.39 -29.07 -22.98
CA PHE A 7 10.68 -28.56 -22.51
C PHE A 7 10.55 -28.09 -21.05
N ILE A 8 11.06 -28.90 -20.11
CA ILE A 8 11.11 -28.54 -18.69
C ILE A 8 12.30 -27.58 -18.46
N PRO A 9 12.10 -26.34 -18.00
CA PRO A 9 13.17 -25.40 -17.74
C PRO A 9 14.12 -25.90 -16.65
N LYS A 10 15.42 -25.60 -16.77
CA LYS A 10 16.41 -25.93 -15.73
C LYS A 10 16.09 -25.20 -14.43
N ALA A 11 16.15 -25.91 -13.29
CA ALA A 11 15.77 -25.38 -11.98
C ALA A 11 16.52 -24.09 -11.58
N TYR A 12 17.79 -23.92 -11.96
CA TYR A 12 18.53 -22.69 -11.65
C TYR A 12 17.96 -21.45 -12.36
N LEU A 13 17.42 -21.60 -13.58
CA LEU A 13 16.78 -20.51 -14.33
C LEU A 13 15.45 -20.12 -13.68
N LEU A 14 14.69 -21.11 -13.19
CA LEU A 14 13.47 -20.86 -12.42
C LEU A 14 13.78 -20.10 -11.13
N ASN A 15 14.83 -20.50 -10.40
CA ASN A 15 15.26 -19.82 -9.18
C ASN A 15 15.74 -18.38 -9.44
N GLN A 16 16.52 -18.15 -10.51
CA GLN A 16 16.95 -16.79 -10.89
C GLN A 16 15.76 -15.90 -11.26
N THR A 17 14.80 -16.43 -12.02
CA THR A 17 13.58 -15.72 -12.40
C THR A 17 12.73 -15.39 -11.18
N TYR A 18 12.57 -16.36 -10.26
CA TYR A 18 11.88 -16.15 -8.99
C TYR A 18 12.53 -15.05 -8.15
N LYS A 19 13.85 -15.08 -7.95
CA LYS A 19 14.57 -14.07 -7.18
C LYS A 19 14.42 -12.68 -7.78
N LYS A 20 14.54 -12.56 -9.11
CA LYS A 20 14.34 -11.30 -9.82
C LYS A 20 12.91 -10.78 -9.63
N HIS A 21 11.92 -11.63 -9.88
CA HIS A 21 10.51 -11.28 -9.70
C HIS A 21 10.20 -10.84 -8.27
N ARG A 22 10.78 -11.51 -7.26
CA ARG A 22 10.64 -11.13 -5.85
C ARG A 22 11.25 -9.77 -5.57
N SER A 23 12.45 -9.48 -6.07
CA SER A 23 13.11 -8.18 -5.94
C SER A 23 12.27 -7.06 -6.58
N ASP A 24 11.77 -7.30 -7.80
CA ASP A 24 10.93 -6.35 -8.52
C ASP A 24 9.61 -6.09 -7.76
N LEU A 25 8.98 -7.15 -7.22
CA LEU A 25 7.78 -7.03 -6.41
C LEU A 25 8.03 -6.21 -5.13
N SER A 26 9.11 -6.49 -4.41
CA SER A 26 9.48 -5.72 -3.21
C SER A 26 9.69 -4.24 -3.52
N GLN A 27 10.32 -3.91 -4.64
CA GLN A 27 10.49 -2.52 -5.07
C GLN A 27 9.15 -1.86 -5.40
N ARG A 28 8.25 -2.57 -6.10
CA ARG A 28 6.93 -2.03 -6.44
C ARG A 28 6.06 -1.78 -5.20
N ILE A 29 6.09 -2.69 -4.22
CA ILE A 29 5.45 -2.49 -2.91
C ILE A 29 6.00 -1.23 -2.23
N ALA A 30 7.33 -1.09 -2.15
CA ALA A 30 7.94 0.07 -1.55
C ALA A 30 7.54 1.39 -2.24
N ASN A 31 7.45 1.37 -3.57
CA ASN A 31 7.01 2.52 -4.35
C ASN A 31 5.55 2.89 -4.08
N GLU A 32 4.62 1.93 -4.08
CA GLU A 32 3.21 2.18 -3.76
C GLU A 32 3.05 2.72 -2.33
N ARG A 33 3.77 2.16 -1.36
CA ARG A 33 3.78 2.66 0.02
C ARG A 33 4.23 4.12 0.10
N ALA A 34 5.32 4.47 -0.59
CA ALA A 34 5.84 5.83 -0.61
C ALA A 34 4.83 6.82 -1.22
N LEU A 35 4.13 6.41 -2.29
CA LEU A 35 3.10 7.22 -2.93
C LEU A 35 1.90 7.46 -2.01
N ILE A 36 1.37 6.41 -1.37
CA ILE A 36 0.25 6.53 -0.42
C ILE A 36 0.62 7.46 0.74
N SER A 37 1.77 7.20 1.40
CA SER A 37 2.23 8.04 2.51
C SER A 37 2.45 9.49 2.06
N GLY A 38 3.00 9.71 0.87
CA GLY A 38 3.20 11.03 0.29
C GLY A 38 1.88 11.76 0.04
N ASP A 39 0.86 11.08 -0.48
CA ASP A 39 -0.47 11.65 -0.69
C ASP A 39 -1.14 12.01 0.64
N LEU A 40 -1.06 11.15 1.66
CA LEU A 40 -1.57 11.44 3.01
C LEU A 40 -0.86 12.65 3.64
N VAL A 41 0.48 12.70 3.59
CA VAL A 41 1.26 13.85 4.10
C VAL A 41 0.92 15.14 3.35
N ARG A 42 0.67 15.06 2.04
CA ARG A 42 0.24 16.22 1.25
C ARG A 42 -1.13 16.72 1.69
N LEU A 43 -2.07 15.83 2.01
CA LEU A 43 -3.37 16.19 2.58
C LEU A 43 -3.22 16.83 3.98
N LEU A 44 -2.35 16.27 4.81
CA LEU A 44 -1.88 16.82 6.08
C LEU A 44 -0.91 18.00 5.93
N ARG A 45 -0.83 18.64 4.77
CA ARG A 45 -0.24 19.98 4.63
C ARG A 45 -1.22 21.00 4.08
N ASP A 46 -2.44 20.59 3.71
CA ASP A 46 -3.46 21.49 3.21
C ASP A 46 -4.13 22.24 4.38
N PRO A 47 -3.90 23.55 4.53
CA PRO A 47 -4.43 24.31 5.66
C PRO A 47 -5.96 24.30 5.75
N LYS A 48 -6.67 24.08 4.62
CA LYS A 48 -8.13 24.00 4.60
C LYS A 48 -8.64 22.70 5.20
N LYS A 49 -7.90 21.61 5.03
CA LYS A 49 -8.24 20.29 5.57
C LYS A 49 -7.82 20.16 7.04
N HIS A 50 -6.75 20.85 7.44
CA HIS A 50 -6.25 20.81 8.82
C HIS A 50 -7.26 21.25 9.87
N LYS A 51 -8.09 22.24 9.54
CA LYS A 51 -9.04 22.82 10.49
C LYS A 51 -10.17 21.85 10.89
N ARG A 52 -10.32 20.72 10.20
CA ARG A 52 -11.38 19.73 10.45
C ARG A 52 -10.97 18.64 11.44
N GLY A 53 -9.68 18.53 11.77
CA GLY A 53 -9.17 17.46 12.63
C GLY A 53 -9.16 16.07 12.00
N VAL A 54 -9.63 15.94 10.75
CA VAL A 54 -9.73 14.68 10.01
C VAL A 54 -9.35 14.88 8.55
N VAL A 55 -8.60 13.93 7.98
CA VAL A 55 -8.45 13.77 6.52
C VAL A 55 -8.77 12.35 6.10
N SER A 56 -9.34 12.21 4.90
CA SER A 56 -9.63 10.94 4.27
C SER A 56 -9.05 10.92 2.85
N ALA A 57 -8.53 9.76 2.44
CA ALA A 57 -8.02 9.53 1.10
C ALA A 57 -8.41 8.13 0.60
N PHE A 58 -8.99 8.09 -0.60
CA PHE A 58 -9.28 6.85 -1.32
C PHE A 58 -8.14 6.49 -2.27
N PHE A 59 -7.77 5.22 -2.27
CA PHE A 59 -6.72 4.63 -3.10
C PHE A 59 -7.31 3.49 -3.94
N SER A 60 -7.47 3.74 -5.24
CA SER A 60 -8.05 2.76 -6.15
C SER A 60 -7.08 1.61 -6.44
N ARG A 61 -7.62 0.39 -6.57
CA ARG A 61 -6.89 -0.81 -6.98
C ARG A 61 -6.25 -0.64 -8.36
N GLU A 62 -6.85 0.14 -9.25
CA GLU A 62 -6.25 0.43 -10.56
C GLU A 62 -4.91 1.17 -10.45
N LYS A 63 -4.83 2.14 -9.52
CA LYS A 63 -3.62 2.95 -9.33
C LYS A 63 -2.62 2.30 -8.36
N PHE A 64 -3.13 1.50 -7.42
CA PHE A 64 -2.36 0.78 -6.41
C PHE A 64 -2.68 -0.71 -6.48
N PRO A 65 -2.28 -1.42 -7.56
CA PRO A 65 -2.69 -2.79 -7.81
C PRO A 65 -2.13 -3.80 -6.83
N ILE A 66 -1.04 -3.47 -6.13
CA ILE A 66 -0.47 -4.38 -5.13
C ILE A 66 -1.15 -4.14 -3.78
N LEU A 67 -1.18 -2.89 -3.31
CA LEU A 67 -1.71 -2.57 -1.99
C LEU A 67 -3.24 -2.50 -1.92
N GLY A 68 -3.90 -2.28 -3.06
CA GLY A 68 -5.36 -2.32 -3.18
C GLY A 68 -5.94 -3.72 -3.41
N ASN A 69 -5.11 -4.76 -3.41
CA ASN A 69 -5.54 -6.15 -3.56
C ASN A 69 -5.68 -6.86 -2.20
N GLU A 70 -6.46 -7.94 -2.19
CA GLU A 70 -6.58 -8.81 -1.01
C GLU A 70 -5.22 -9.46 -0.69
N GLY A 71 -4.82 -9.38 0.58
CA GLY A 71 -3.52 -9.91 1.06
C GLY A 71 -2.42 -8.87 1.30
N ALA A 72 -2.65 -7.59 1.03
CA ALA A 72 -1.68 -6.52 1.31
C ALA A 72 -1.75 -5.94 2.75
N GLU A 73 -2.45 -6.62 3.67
CA GLU A 73 -2.75 -6.13 5.02
C GLU A 73 -1.49 -5.78 5.82
N GLU A 74 -0.47 -6.63 5.75
CA GLU A 74 0.79 -6.37 6.48
C GLU A 74 1.49 -5.11 5.96
N GLU A 75 1.41 -4.84 4.65
CA GLU A 75 2.03 -3.66 4.06
C GLU A 75 1.22 -2.38 4.34
N LEU A 76 -0.12 -2.48 4.33
CA LEU A 76 -1.01 -1.40 4.74
C LEU A 76 -0.82 -1.06 6.23
N GLU A 77 -0.70 -2.08 7.09
CA GLU A 77 -0.44 -1.90 8.52
C GLU A 77 0.86 -1.12 8.75
N LYS A 78 1.91 -1.39 7.96
CA LYS A 78 3.16 -0.63 8.04
C LYS A 78 2.97 0.85 7.69
N ILE A 79 2.06 1.19 6.77
CA ILE A 79 1.71 2.59 6.49
C ILE A 79 0.94 3.18 7.68
N MET A 80 -0.12 2.51 8.12
CA MET A 80 -0.98 2.98 9.20
C MET A 80 -0.22 3.18 10.51
N LYS A 81 0.73 2.29 10.82
CA LYS A 81 1.59 2.38 11.99
C LYS A 81 2.42 3.66 12.02
N LEU A 82 2.96 4.11 10.86
CA LEU A 82 3.74 5.36 10.80
C LEU A 82 2.92 6.57 11.27
N PHE A 83 1.65 6.63 10.89
CA PHE A 83 0.74 7.69 11.31
C PHE A 83 0.28 7.49 12.76
N ARG A 84 -0.04 6.26 13.18
CA ARG A 84 -0.35 5.98 14.60
C ARG A 84 0.79 6.37 15.55
N ASP A 85 2.02 6.01 15.23
CA ASP A 85 3.21 6.36 16.01
C ASP A 85 3.44 7.89 16.04
N SER A 86 2.86 8.64 15.09
CA SER A 86 2.88 10.11 15.05
C SER A 86 1.68 10.77 15.77
N GLY A 87 0.81 9.99 16.41
CA GLY A 87 -0.32 10.47 17.22
C GLY A 87 -1.67 10.56 16.51
N TYR A 88 -1.79 10.03 15.28
CA TYR A 88 -3.07 9.98 14.57
C TYR A 88 -3.86 8.72 14.94
N GLN A 89 -5.18 8.83 15.10
CA GLN A 89 -6.08 7.68 14.98
C GLN A 89 -6.25 7.36 13.50
N VAL A 90 -6.15 6.08 13.14
CA VAL A 90 -6.13 5.65 11.74
C VAL A 90 -7.17 4.56 11.51
N SER A 91 -8.11 4.80 10.60
CA SER A 91 -9.09 3.81 10.12
C SER A 91 -8.75 3.36 8.70
N LEU A 92 -9.06 2.09 8.43
CA LEU A 92 -8.96 1.48 7.09
C LEU A 92 -10.34 0.94 6.71
N GLU A 93 -10.89 1.45 5.62
CA GLU A 93 -12.10 0.91 5.01
C GLU A 93 -11.71 0.25 3.69
N LYS A 94 -12.06 -1.02 3.50
CA LYS A 94 -11.80 -1.75 2.26
C LYS A 94 -13.05 -1.80 1.40
N SER A 95 -12.85 -1.69 0.09
CA SER A 95 -13.90 -1.82 -0.92
C SER A 95 -13.40 -2.70 -2.07
N ASP A 96 -14.32 -3.13 -2.94
CA ASP A 96 -13.97 -3.96 -4.09
C ASP A 96 -13.04 -3.25 -5.08
N ASP A 97 -13.11 -1.92 -5.12
CA ASP A 97 -12.36 -1.04 -6.02
C ASP A 97 -11.10 -0.43 -5.38
N GLY A 98 -10.82 -0.70 -4.11
CA GLY A 98 -9.65 -0.15 -3.42
C GLY A 98 -9.80 -0.10 -1.90
N PHE A 99 -9.30 0.97 -1.31
CA PHE A 99 -9.42 1.22 0.13
C PHE A 99 -9.34 2.71 0.45
N SER A 100 -9.92 3.09 1.57
CA SER A 100 -9.80 4.41 2.16
C SER A 100 -8.97 4.36 3.44
N LEU A 101 -8.12 5.36 3.63
CA LEU A 101 -7.46 5.62 4.90
C LEU A 101 -7.93 6.96 5.44
N ASP A 102 -8.40 6.96 6.70
CA ASP A 102 -8.73 8.19 7.41
C ASP A 102 -7.75 8.40 8.56
N LEU A 103 -7.33 9.65 8.72
CA LEU A 103 -6.44 10.10 9.78
C LEU A 103 -7.19 11.16 10.60
N ASP A 104 -7.37 10.87 11.87
CA ASP A 104 -8.05 11.74 12.83
C ASP A 104 -7.06 12.15 13.95
N TRP A 105 -7.02 13.44 14.28
CA TRP A 105 -6.23 13.99 15.38
C TRP A 105 -7.04 14.97 16.24
N THR A 106 -8.36 14.92 16.17
CA THR A 106 -9.26 15.76 17.00
C THR A 106 -8.99 15.60 18.50
N GLU A 107 -8.59 14.41 18.93
CA GLU A 107 -8.26 14.09 20.33
C GLU A 107 -6.75 14.18 20.63
N ALA A 108 -5.92 14.56 19.65
CA ALA A 108 -4.47 14.64 19.84
C ALA A 108 -4.11 15.80 20.77
N GLY A 109 -3.67 15.48 21.99
CA GLY A 109 -3.28 16.45 23.02
C GLY A 109 -4.24 16.56 24.21
N ILE A 110 -5.31 15.75 24.27
CA ILE A 110 -6.06 15.55 25.50
C ILE A 110 -5.36 14.42 26.27
N SER A 111 -4.29 14.75 26.99
CA SER A 111 -3.59 13.84 27.91
C SER A 111 -3.08 14.60 29.11
#